data_AF-A0A7S3TFJ3-F1
#
_entry.id   AF-A0A7S3TFJ3-F1
#
_cell.length_a   1.000
_cell.length_b   1.000
_cell.length_c   1.000
_cell.angle_alpha   90.00
_cell.angle_beta   90.00
_cell.angle_gamma   90.00
#
_symmetry.space_group_name_H-M   'P 1'
#
loop_
_entity.id
_entity.type
_entity.pdbx_description
1 polymer ?
#
loop_
_entity_poly.entity_id
_entity_poly.type
_entity_poly.pdbx_seq_one_letter_code
_entity_poly.pdbx_strand_id
1 'polypeptide(L)'
;MSSKRRRGAMDDHEEEEEEDDEDEEETVSFDGAVEAWNMDGSSDAQAESGSWLRDAEEATGRRRGRCSFDGCPNQAEVGGHVWIRGEGCFIAPICRPCNRHDNPERMQGAGACLRANIVVTKTAMTEGMRNAERRIAVGGGGGGGRR
;
A
#
# COMPACT_ATOMS: atom_id res chain seq x y z
N MET A 1 -23.20 -50.75 53.09
CA MET A 1 -23.47 -49.55 53.91
C MET A 1 -22.29 -48.59 53.76
N SER A 2 -22.57 -47.34 53.38
CA SER A 2 -21.72 -46.14 53.44
C SER A 2 -20.22 -46.22 53.13
N SER A 3 -19.80 -45.51 52.07
CA SER A 3 -18.98 -44.30 52.27
C SER A 3 -18.90 -43.42 51.01
N LYS A 4 -19.21 -42.14 51.22
CA LYS A 4 -19.14 -40.98 50.32
C LYS A 4 -17.71 -40.56 50.02
N ARG A 5 -17.39 -40.19 48.77
CA ARG A 5 -16.53 -39.05 48.32
C ARG A 5 -16.95 -38.74 46.85
N ARG A 6 -17.65 -37.65 46.52
CA ARG A 6 -17.36 -36.20 46.44
C ARG A 6 -16.47 -35.77 45.27
N ARG A 7 -16.96 -34.73 44.58
CA ARG A 7 -16.35 -33.79 43.59
C ARG A 7 -16.59 -34.22 42.14
N GLY A 8 -17.43 -33.54 41.34
CA GLY A 8 -17.46 -32.09 41.05
C GLY A 8 -16.59 -31.94 39.79
N ALA A 9 -17.14 -32.06 38.58
CA ALA A 9 -17.89 -31.04 37.84
C ALA A 9 -17.03 -29.80 37.57
N MET A 10 -16.69 -29.63 36.29
CA MET A 10 -16.31 -28.38 35.63
C MET A 10 -14.96 -27.82 36.09
N ASP A 11 -13.89 -28.25 35.43
CA ASP A 11 -12.77 -27.33 35.17
C ASP A 11 -13.09 -26.71 33.82
N ASP A 12 -13.74 -25.54 33.90
CA ASP A 12 -13.82 -24.53 32.84
C ASP A 12 -12.42 -24.36 32.27
N HIS A 13 -12.23 -24.88 31.06
CA HIS A 13 -11.17 -24.41 30.20
C HIS A 13 -11.58 -23.01 29.81
N GLU A 14 -11.02 -22.00 30.48
CA GLU A 14 -11.11 -20.60 30.07
C GLU A 14 -10.73 -20.56 28.59
N GLU A 15 -11.74 -20.37 27.74
CA GLU A 15 -11.58 -20.04 26.34
C GLU A 15 -10.98 -18.63 26.32
N GLU A 16 -9.65 -18.55 26.32
CA GLU A 16 -8.96 -17.36 25.88
C GLU A 16 -9.25 -17.24 24.38
N GLU A 17 -10.32 -16.50 24.06
CA GLU A 17 -10.54 -15.95 22.73
C GLU A 17 -9.33 -15.05 22.46
N GLU A 18 -8.31 -15.63 21.81
CA GLU A 18 -7.24 -14.84 21.20
C GLU A 18 -7.95 -13.93 20.19
N GLU A 19 -8.10 -12.66 20.56
CA GLU A 19 -8.45 -11.60 19.63
C GLU A 19 -7.33 -11.59 18.59
N ASP A 20 -7.56 -12.31 17.48
CA ASP A 20 -6.87 -12.11 16.22
C ASP A 20 -7.09 -10.63 15.85
N ASP A 21 -6.21 -9.75 16.33
CA ASP A 21 -5.89 -8.50 15.64
C ASP A 21 -5.26 -8.93 14.31
N GLU A 22 -6.10 -9.40 13.39
CA GLU A 22 -5.77 -9.55 11.98
C GLU A 22 -5.24 -8.17 11.56
N ASP A 23 -3.95 -8.09 11.22
CA ASP A 23 -3.36 -6.94 10.52
C ASP A 23 -4.17 -6.72 9.23
N GLU A 24 -5.35 -6.09 9.34
CA GLU A 24 -6.21 -5.75 8.21
C GLU A 24 -5.38 -4.82 7.34
N GLU A 25 -4.97 -5.31 6.17
CA GLU A 25 -4.30 -4.52 5.14
C GLU A 25 -5.19 -3.28 4.86
N GLU A 26 -4.83 -2.13 5.45
CA GLU A 26 -5.70 -0.95 5.44
C GLU A 26 -5.81 -0.42 4.00
N THR A 27 -6.95 -0.64 3.36
CA THR A 27 -7.22 -0.10 2.03
C THR A 27 -7.84 1.29 2.14
N VAL A 28 -7.38 2.20 1.29
CA VAL A 28 -7.82 3.60 1.28
C VAL A 28 -8.31 3.97 -0.11
N SER A 29 -9.50 4.57 -0.17
CA SER A 29 -10.12 5.06 -1.39
C SER A 29 -9.95 6.57 -1.55
N PHE A 30 -9.54 6.99 -2.75
CA PHE A 30 -9.47 8.40 -3.12
C PHE A 30 -10.42 8.70 -4.28
N ASP A 31 -11.44 9.52 -4.03
CA ASP A 31 -12.40 9.94 -5.05
C ASP A 31 -11.79 10.92 -6.07
N GLY A 32 -10.87 11.77 -5.61
CA GLY A 32 -10.16 12.76 -6.43
C GLY A 32 -8.78 12.29 -6.89
N ALA A 33 -8.20 13.00 -7.86
CA ALA A 33 -6.79 12.82 -8.16
C ALA A 33 -5.95 13.32 -6.98
N VAL A 34 -4.94 12.55 -6.57
CA VAL A 34 -4.09 12.85 -5.41
C VAL A 34 -2.63 12.90 -5.82
N GLU A 35 -1.90 13.89 -5.31
CA GLU A 35 -0.48 14.05 -5.60
C GLU A 35 0.30 12.88 -4.99
N ALA A 36 1.06 12.17 -5.82
CA ALA A 36 1.82 11.00 -5.42
C ALA A 36 3.03 10.76 -6.31
N TRP A 37 4.07 10.13 -5.77
CA TRP A 37 5.31 9.81 -6.49
C TRP A 37 5.85 8.45 -6.06
N ASN A 38 6.77 7.88 -6.84
CA ASN A 38 7.39 6.60 -6.50
C ASN A 38 8.26 6.74 -5.24
N MET A 39 8.18 5.72 -4.39
CA MET A 39 9.04 5.58 -3.23
C MET A 39 10.34 4.85 -3.60
N ASP A 40 11.45 5.50 -3.29
CA ASP A 40 12.78 4.91 -3.40
C ASP A 40 13.11 4.02 -2.20
N GLY A 41 13.98 3.04 -2.41
CA GLY A 41 14.52 2.19 -1.35
C GLY A 41 13.67 0.97 -0.99
N SER A 42 12.66 0.63 -1.80
CA SER A 42 11.78 -0.52 -1.55
C SER A 42 12.38 -1.89 -1.91
N SER A 43 13.70 -2.01 -2.03
CA SER A 43 14.36 -3.26 -2.45
C SER A 43 14.37 -4.32 -1.35
N ASP A 44 14.27 -3.90 -0.10
CA ASP A 44 14.16 -4.75 1.09
C ASP A 44 12.71 -5.11 1.42
N ALA A 45 11.73 -4.53 0.72
CA ALA A 45 10.32 -4.84 0.89
C ALA A 45 9.98 -6.19 0.23
N GLN A 46 9.23 -7.03 0.93
CA GLN A 46 8.76 -8.32 0.42
C GLN A 46 7.24 -8.35 0.36
N ALA A 47 6.71 -8.64 -0.83
CA ALA A 47 5.30 -8.90 -1.03
C ALA A 47 4.95 -10.27 -0.44
N GLU A 48 3.83 -10.37 0.27
CA GLU A 48 3.38 -11.63 0.88
C GLU A 48 3.17 -12.70 -0.19
N SER A 49 2.51 -12.30 -1.27
CA SER A 49 2.21 -13.18 -2.39
C SER A 49 3.40 -13.36 -3.36
N GLY A 50 4.52 -12.66 -3.12
CA GLY A 50 5.61 -12.48 -4.08
C GLY A 50 5.33 -11.49 -5.22
N SER A 51 4.19 -10.79 -5.19
CA SER A 51 3.83 -9.78 -6.19
C SER A 51 2.92 -8.72 -5.58
N TRP A 52 3.44 -7.50 -5.36
CA TRP A 52 2.69 -6.35 -4.86
C TRP A 52 1.36 -6.07 -5.59
N LEU A 53 1.28 -6.41 -6.88
CA LEU A 53 0.04 -6.25 -7.62
C LEU A 53 -1.04 -7.22 -7.16
N ARG A 54 -0.65 -8.46 -6.82
CA ARG A 54 -1.56 -9.50 -6.38
C ARG A 54 -2.00 -9.23 -4.94
N ASP A 55 -1.07 -8.88 -4.06
CA ASP A 55 -1.38 -8.40 -2.70
C ASP A 55 -2.42 -7.26 -2.76
N ALA A 56 -2.17 -6.23 -3.60
CA ALA A 56 -3.13 -5.14 -3.78
C ALA A 56 -4.47 -5.57 -4.41
N GLU A 57 -4.49 -6.54 -5.33
CA GLU A 57 -5.75 -7.08 -5.89
C GLU A 57 -6.55 -7.86 -4.84
N GLU A 58 -5.86 -8.61 -3.98
CA GLU A 58 -6.42 -9.40 -2.88
C GLU A 58 -6.99 -8.47 -1.79
N ALA A 59 -6.19 -7.52 -1.29
CA ALA A 59 -6.60 -6.57 -0.27
C ALA A 59 -7.73 -5.65 -0.71
N THR A 60 -7.66 -5.10 -1.93
CA THR A 60 -8.69 -4.16 -2.41
C THR A 60 -9.93 -4.85 -2.97
N GLY A 61 -9.88 -6.17 -3.21
CA GLY A 61 -10.89 -6.91 -3.96
C GLY A 61 -11.07 -6.43 -5.41
N ARG A 62 -10.20 -5.55 -5.92
CA ARG A 62 -10.29 -4.97 -7.26
C ARG A 62 -9.28 -5.60 -8.19
N ARG A 63 -9.73 -5.97 -9.39
CA ARG A 63 -8.83 -6.43 -10.46
C ARG A 63 -8.02 -5.28 -11.04
N ARG A 64 -6.78 -5.56 -11.40
CA ARG A 64 -5.87 -4.61 -12.08
C ARG A 64 -6.47 -4.07 -13.36
N GLY A 65 -6.51 -2.74 -13.45
CA GLY A 65 -6.94 -2.00 -14.64
C GLY A 65 -5.78 -1.25 -15.28
N ARG A 66 -6.05 -0.01 -15.69
CA ARG A 66 -4.99 0.93 -16.09
C ARG A 66 -4.08 1.29 -14.92
N CYS A 67 -2.87 1.74 -15.25
CA CYS A 67 -1.92 2.33 -14.32
C CYS A 67 -2.60 3.36 -13.41
N SER A 68 -2.21 3.35 -12.14
CA SER A 68 -2.76 4.27 -11.13
C SER A 68 -2.36 5.72 -11.36
N PHE A 69 -1.22 5.99 -12.01
CA PHE A 69 -0.80 7.34 -12.34
C PHE A 69 -1.70 7.97 -13.40
N ASP A 70 -2.14 9.20 -13.13
CA ASP A 70 -2.94 9.98 -14.05
C ASP A 70 -2.18 10.28 -15.36
N GLY A 71 -2.92 10.34 -16.46
CA GLY A 71 -2.35 10.53 -17.80
C GLY A 71 -1.59 9.32 -18.39
N CYS A 72 -1.41 8.22 -17.64
CA CYS A 72 -0.76 7.01 -18.16
C CYS A 72 -1.78 6.03 -18.77
N PRO A 73 -1.73 5.73 -20.08
CA PRO A 73 -2.69 4.84 -20.73
C PRO A 73 -2.38 3.34 -20.55
N ASN A 74 -1.20 3.01 -20.02
CA ASN A 74 -0.73 1.62 -19.92
C ASN A 74 -1.53 0.82 -18.89
N GLN A 75 -1.59 -0.50 -19.08
CA GLN A 75 -2.14 -1.42 -18.09
C GLN A 75 -1.24 -1.47 -16.85
N ALA A 76 -1.83 -1.62 -15.66
CA ALA A 76 -1.08 -1.98 -14.46
C ALA A 76 -0.54 -3.42 -14.61
N GLU A 77 0.77 -3.55 -14.46
CA GLU A 77 1.50 -4.82 -14.62
C GLU A 77 2.25 -5.21 -13.34
N VAL A 78 2.50 -4.24 -12.47
CA VAL A 78 3.19 -4.39 -11.20
C VAL A 78 2.44 -3.63 -10.11
N GLY A 79 2.74 -3.92 -8.85
CA GLY A 79 2.45 -3.03 -7.74
C GLY A 79 3.72 -2.25 -7.42
N GLY A 80 3.58 -0.97 -7.09
CA GLY A 80 4.71 -0.13 -6.71
C GLY A 80 4.42 0.63 -5.45
N HIS A 81 5.48 0.86 -4.67
CA HIS A 81 5.42 1.73 -3.51
C HIS A 81 5.33 3.18 -3.99
N VAL A 82 4.28 3.86 -3.56
CA VAL A 82 4.03 5.26 -3.86
C VAL A 82 3.83 6.03 -2.57
N TRP A 83 4.38 7.24 -2.53
CA TRP A 83 4.10 8.19 -1.48
C TRP A 83 2.94 9.06 -1.90
N ILE A 84 1.86 9.09 -1.12
CA ILE A 84 0.74 10.01 -1.30
C ILE A 84 0.95 11.20 -0.38
N ARG A 85 0.92 12.42 -0.94
CA ARG A 85 1.22 13.64 -0.21
C ARG A 85 0.25 13.83 0.96
N GLY A 86 0.80 13.86 2.18
CA GLY A 86 0.03 14.06 3.42
C GLY A 86 -0.47 12.77 4.05
N GLU A 87 -0.45 11.64 3.33
CA GLU A 87 -1.03 10.37 3.78
C GLU A 87 0.05 9.32 4.13
N GLY A 88 1.12 9.22 3.33
CA GLY A 88 2.21 8.27 3.59
C GLY A 88 2.48 7.29 2.44
N CYS A 89 2.91 6.07 2.79
CA CYS A 89 3.34 5.05 1.84
C CYS A 89 2.23 4.03 1.53
N PHE A 90 2.04 3.74 0.26
CA PHE A 90 0.98 2.86 -0.25
C PHE A 90 1.50 1.96 -1.38
N ILE A 91 0.83 0.83 -1.59
CA ILE A 91 0.93 0.02 -2.79
C ILE A 91 -0.16 0.44 -3.78
N ALA A 92 0.27 0.82 -4.99
CA ALA A 92 -0.64 1.15 -6.08
C ALA A 92 -0.39 0.24 -7.31
N PRO A 93 -1.45 -0.26 -7.97
CA PRO A 93 -1.33 -0.94 -9.26
C PRO A 93 -0.77 -0.01 -10.35
N ILE A 94 0.47 -0.21 -10.80
CA ILE A 94 1.12 0.66 -11.79
C ILE A 94 1.76 -0.15 -12.93
N CYS A 95 2.07 0.51 -14.04
CA CYS A 95 2.77 -0.13 -15.15
C CYS A 95 4.29 -0.16 -14.90
N ARG A 96 5.01 -1.08 -15.53
CA ARG A 96 6.48 -1.14 -15.40
C ARG A 96 7.19 0.16 -15.77
N PRO A 97 6.82 0.89 -16.84
CA PRO A 97 7.42 2.19 -17.16
C PRO A 97 7.25 3.25 -16.06
N CYS A 98 6.09 3.28 -15.40
CA CYS A 98 5.87 4.20 -14.28
C CYS A 98 6.64 3.76 -13.04
N ASN A 99 6.80 2.46 -12.78
CA ASN A 99 7.57 1.94 -11.65
C ASN A 99 9.10 1.96 -11.85
N ARG A 100 9.60 2.56 -12.94
CA ARG A 100 11.04 2.69 -13.12
C ARG A 100 11.60 3.69 -12.11
N HIS A 101 12.69 3.30 -11.45
CA HIS A 101 13.40 4.21 -10.57
C HIS A 101 13.76 5.49 -11.35
N ASP A 102 14.44 5.42 -12.48
CA ASP A 102 14.89 6.57 -13.27
C ASP A 102 13.78 7.40 -13.96
N ASN A 103 12.49 7.18 -13.68
CA ASN A 103 11.41 7.95 -14.28
C ASN A 103 11.26 9.35 -13.63
N PRO A 104 11.61 10.45 -14.32
CA PRO A 104 11.55 11.79 -13.75
C PRO A 104 10.11 12.29 -13.53
N GLU A 105 9.13 11.77 -14.28
CA GLU A 105 7.73 12.16 -14.14
C GLU A 105 7.07 11.55 -12.90
N ARG A 106 7.77 10.66 -12.19
CA ARG A 106 7.28 9.98 -10.98
C ARG A 106 8.17 10.26 -9.77
N MET A 107 9.00 11.29 -9.85
CA MET A 107 9.81 11.81 -8.75
C MET A 107 9.02 12.79 -7.88
N GLN A 108 9.48 12.99 -6.65
CA GLN A 108 8.89 13.98 -5.76
C GLN A 108 9.00 15.39 -6.38
N GLY A 109 7.90 16.14 -6.35
CA GLY A 109 7.85 17.49 -6.93
C GLY A 109 7.69 17.56 -8.45
N ALA A 110 7.55 16.42 -9.15
CA ALA A 110 7.27 16.39 -10.59
C ALA A 110 5.82 16.75 -10.96
N GLY A 111 4.94 16.94 -9.97
CA GLY A 111 3.49 17.14 -10.19
C GLY A 111 2.75 15.85 -10.56
N ALA A 112 3.32 14.69 -10.22
CA ALA A 112 2.70 13.40 -10.44
C ALA A 112 1.48 13.20 -9.54
N CYS A 113 0.41 12.62 -10.10
CA CYS A 113 -0.81 12.30 -9.36
C CYS A 113 -1.26 10.88 -9.64
N LEU A 114 -1.89 10.23 -8.66
CA LEU A 114 -2.76 9.10 -8.91
C LEU A 114 -4.11 9.61 -9.44
N ARG A 115 -4.73 8.82 -10.31
CA ARG A 115 -6.06 9.09 -10.86
C ARG A 115 -7.14 9.07 -9.79
N ALA A 116 -8.24 9.75 -10.08
CA ALA A 116 -9.47 9.70 -9.31
C ALA A 116 -10.09 8.28 -9.24
N ASN A 117 -10.93 8.05 -8.23
CA ASN A 117 -11.66 6.81 -7.95
C ASN A 117 -10.77 5.58 -7.78
N ILE A 118 -9.62 5.76 -7.14
CA ILE A 118 -8.65 4.70 -6.92
C ILE A 118 -8.73 4.15 -5.50
N VAL A 119 -8.41 2.87 -5.34
CA VAL A 119 -8.19 2.25 -4.03
C VAL A 119 -6.76 1.72 -4.03
N VAL A 120 -6.05 1.99 -2.94
CA VAL A 120 -4.66 1.61 -2.72
C VAL A 120 -4.55 0.93 -1.36
N THR A 121 -3.53 0.09 -1.19
CA THR A 121 -3.26 -0.52 0.12
C THR A 121 -2.20 0.29 0.85
N LYS A 122 -2.45 0.65 2.10
CA LYS A 122 -1.45 1.27 2.97
C LYS A 122 -0.37 0.26 3.32
N THR A 123 0.86 0.73 3.42
CA THR A 123 1.99 -0.13 3.79
C THR A 123 2.99 0.62 4.66
N ALA A 124 3.62 -0.09 5.58
CA ALA A 124 4.68 0.48 6.39
C ALA A 124 5.92 0.77 5.54
N MET A 125 6.62 1.86 5.84
CA MET A 125 7.92 2.12 5.23
C MET A 125 8.95 1.14 5.80
N THR A 126 9.65 0.45 4.90
CA THR A 126 10.85 -0.32 5.25
C THR A 126 12.00 0.58 5.70
N GLU A 127 13.02 -0.01 6.30
CA GLU A 127 14.25 0.71 6.66
C GLU A 127 14.94 1.29 5.41
N GLY A 128 15.00 0.52 4.32
CA GLY A 128 15.52 0.98 3.03
C GLY A 128 14.76 2.19 2.50
N MET A 129 13.43 2.18 2.57
CA MET A 129 12.62 3.33 2.18
C MET A 129 12.87 4.55 3.05
N ARG A 130 13.07 4.40 4.36
CA ARG A 130 13.30 5.53 5.29
C ARG A 130 14.65 6.19 5.04
N ASN A 131 15.68 5.39 4.74
CA ASN A 131 17.05 5.85 4.60
C ASN A 131 17.46 6.22 3.16
N ALA A 132 16.65 5.88 2.15
CA ALA A 132 16.95 6.21 0.77
C ALA A 132 16.97 7.73 0.51
N GLU A 133 17.98 8.18 -0.24
CA GLU A 133 18.04 9.56 -0.74
C GLU A 133 16.84 9.85 -1.64
N ARG A 134 16.05 10.89 -1.31
CA ARG A 134 14.86 11.25 -2.06
C ARG A 134 15.23 11.97 -3.35
N ARG A 135 14.79 11.40 -4.47
CA ARG A 135 14.95 12.04 -5.78
C ARG A 135 13.83 13.05 -6.00
N ILE A 136 14.24 14.31 -6.02
CA ILE A 136 13.37 15.46 -6.23
C ILE A 136 13.57 15.98 -7.64
N ALA A 137 12.48 16.22 -8.37
CA ALA A 137 12.54 16.78 -9.71
C ALA A 137 13.17 18.19 -9.67
N VAL A 138 14.28 18.37 -10.39
CA VAL A 138 14.97 19.67 -10.50
C VAL A 138 14.11 20.59 -11.36
N GLY A 139 13.35 21.48 -10.71
CA GLY A 139 12.43 22.43 -11.37
C GLY A 139 11.00 22.45 -10.80
N GLY A 140 10.68 21.62 -9.80
CA GLY A 140 9.36 21.58 -9.15
C GLY A 140 9.06 22.75 -8.21
N GLY A 141 9.42 23.97 -8.59
CA GLY A 141 9.01 25.19 -7.90
C GLY A 141 7.90 25.87 -8.68
N GLY A 142 6.65 25.69 -8.24
CA GLY A 142 5.48 26.54 -8.54
C GLY A 142 5.30 27.06 -9.98
N GLY A 143 4.38 26.46 -10.73
CA GLY A 143 3.87 27.03 -11.98
C GLY A 143 2.65 26.26 -12.47
N GLY A 144 1.47 26.85 -12.32
CA GLY A 144 0.18 26.18 -12.50
C GLY A 144 -0.27 25.99 -13.94
N GLY A 145 -1.49 25.46 -14.08
CA GLY A 145 -2.24 25.53 -15.32
C GLY A 145 -3.04 24.27 -15.63
N ARG A 146 -4.27 24.22 -15.09
CA ARG A 146 -5.36 23.45 -15.68
C ARG A 146 -5.42 23.73 -17.19
N ARG A 147 -5.57 22.69 -18.02
CA ARG A 147 -6.32 22.74 -19.26
C ARG A 147 -7.04 21.42 -19.46
#